data_AF-A0AAW3FS09-F1
#
_entry.id   AF-A0AAW3FS09-F1
#
_cell.length_a   1.000
_cell.length_b   1.000
_cell.length_c   1.000
_cell.angle_alpha   90.00
_cell.angle_beta   90.00
_cell.angle_gamma   90.00
#
_symmetry.space_group_name_H-M   'P 1'
#
loop_
_entity.id
_entity.type
_entity.pdbx_description
1 polymer ?
#
loop_
_entity_poly.entity_id
_entity_poly.type
_entity_poly.pdbx_seq_one_letter_code
_entity_poly.pdbx_strand_id
1 'polypeptide(L)'
;MSEVRLFLDYKCYPVWVYDEAGFLEENDLPDELKNDRNLDEKLVYLQNIYNNLFIDTEIEFKYRGFNDEVEKEKLLHEFRKIQKELEGKLKNKYKVVNKVLI
;
A
#
# COMPACT_ATOMS: atom_id res chain seq x y z
N MET A 1 -15.99 13.10 3.48
CA MET A 1 -15.13 12.69 2.36
C MET A 1 -14.53 11.34 2.70
N SER A 2 -14.74 10.34 1.85
CA SER A 2 -14.15 9.01 1.98
C SER A 2 -12.62 9.06 2.00
N GLU A 3 -11.98 8.04 2.56
CA GLU A 3 -10.54 7.98 2.77
C GLU A 3 -9.94 6.81 1.97
N VAL A 4 -8.83 7.06 1.28
CA VAL A 4 -8.02 6.01 0.65
C VAL A 4 -6.72 5.92 1.42
N ARG A 5 -6.46 4.77 2.04
CA ARG A 5 -5.21 4.51 2.75
C ARG A 5 -4.25 3.75 1.86
N LEU A 6 -3.05 4.29 1.69
CA LEU A 6 -1.89 3.49 1.27
C LEU A 6 -1.31 2.87 2.55
N PHE A 7 -1.57 1.57 2.74
CA PHE A 7 -1.27 0.85 3.95
C PHE A 7 -0.76 -0.55 3.64
N LEU A 8 0.48 -0.84 4.03
CA LEU A 8 1.12 -2.13 3.84
C LEU A 8 0.80 -3.03 5.03
N ASP A 9 0.21 -4.19 4.74
CA ASP A 9 -0.01 -5.28 5.67
C ASP A 9 0.35 -6.60 4.99
N TYR A 10 0.81 -7.59 5.76
CA TYR A 10 1.40 -8.80 5.20
C TYR A 10 0.40 -9.55 4.33
N LYS A 11 0.76 -9.79 3.06
CA LYS A 11 -0.05 -10.45 2.03
C LYS A 11 -1.43 -9.80 1.75
N CYS A 12 -1.65 -8.55 2.16
CA CYS A 12 -2.86 -7.78 1.82
C CYS A 12 -2.61 -6.88 0.60
N TYR A 13 -3.68 -6.44 -0.07
CA TYR A 13 -3.53 -5.40 -1.09
C TYR A 13 -3.21 -4.05 -0.40
N PRO A 14 -2.31 -3.21 -0.95
CA PRO A 14 -1.83 -2.03 -0.22
C PRO A 14 -2.76 -0.82 -0.23
N VAL A 15 -3.95 -0.91 -0.85
CA VAL A 15 -4.95 0.19 -0.91
C VAL A 15 -6.21 -0.22 -0.17
N TRP A 16 -6.66 0.66 0.73
CA TRP A 16 -7.83 0.42 1.56
C TRP A 16 -8.76 1.63 1.48
N VAL A 17 -9.98 1.41 1.00
CA VAL A 17 -11.01 2.44 0.82
C VAL A 17 -11.94 2.43 2.01
N TYR A 18 -12.07 3.56 2.68
CA TYR A 18 -12.95 3.75 3.83
C TYR A 18 -14.03 4.76 3.51
N ASP A 19 -15.24 4.50 3.99
CA ASP A 19 -16.34 5.45 3.93
C ASP A 19 -16.13 6.65 4.87
N GLU A 20 -17.07 7.59 4.84
CA GLU A 20 -17.02 8.79 5.70
C GLU A 20 -17.23 8.49 7.19
N ALA A 21 -17.84 7.35 7.52
CA ALA A 21 -18.04 6.89 8.89
C ALA A 21 -16.82 6.12 9.43
N GLY A 22 -15.81 5.86 8.59
CA GLY A 22 -14.57 5.18 8.93
C GLY A 22 -14.65 3.66 8.85
N PHE A 23 -15.65 3.09 8.17
CA PHE A 23 -15.73 1.66 7.86
C PHE A 23 -14.97 1.35 6.58
N LEU A 24 -14.28 0.20 6.56
CA LEU A 24 -13.62 -0.31 5.37
C LEU A 24 -14.68 -0.77 4.35
N GLU A 25 -14.69 -0.16 3.18
CA GLU A 25 -15.55 -0.55 2.05
C GLU A 25 -14.86 -1.59 1.16
N GLU A 26 -13.59 -1.37 0.82
CA GLU A 26 -12.86 -2.19 -0.14
C GLU A 26 -11.34 -2.25 0.16
N ASN A 27 -10.70 -3.40 -0.06
CA ASN A 27 -9.24 -3.55 -0.06
C ASN A 27 -8.72 -3.73 -1.50
N ASP A 28 -8.98 -2.73 -2.32
CA ASP A 28 -8.60 -2.63 -3.72
C ASP A 28 -8.47 -1.15 -4.10
N LEU A 29 -8.09 -0.86 -5.34
CA LEU A 29 -8.21 0.46 -5.92
C LEU A 29 -9.69 0.89 -5.97
N PRO A 30 -9.99 2.17 -5.67
CA PRO A 30 -11.34 2.70 -5.85
C PRO A 30 -11.77 2.59 -7.32
N ASP A 31 -13.07 2.52 -7.57
CA ASP A 31 -13.63 2.23 -8.89
C ASP A 31 -13.11 3.13 -10.03
N GLU A 32 -12.74 4.38 -9.75
CA GLU A 32 -12.20 5.26 -10.80
C GLU A 32 -10.79 4.86 -11.27
N LEU A 33 -10.07 4.08 -10.47
CA LEU A 33 -8.71 3.62 -10.73
C LEU A 33 -8.61 2.12 -11.00
N LYS A 34 -9.73 1.37 -10.93
CA LYS A 34 -9.77 -0.10 -11.10
C LYS A 34 -9.16 -0.60 -12.42
N ASN A 35 -9.16 0.23 -13.46
CA ASN A 35 -8.59 -0.09 -14.77
C ASN A 35 -7.15 0.43 -14.96
N ASP A 36 -6.56 1.09 -13.96
CA ASP A 36 -5.21 1.62 -14.01
C ASP A 36 -4.17 0.53 -13.71
N ARG A 37 -3.92 -0.29 -14.73
CA ARG A 37 -2.99 -1.43 -14.63
C ARG A 37 -1.58 -1.01 -14.23
N ASN A 38 -1.14 0.18 -14.63
CA ASN A 38 0.20 0.65 -14.29
C ASN A 38 0.34 0.96 -12.80
N LEU A 39 -0.68 1.61 -12.23
CA LEU A 39 -0.73 1.86 -10.79
C LEU A 39 -0.85 0.54 -10.01
N ASP A 40 -1.69 -0.39 -10.48
CA ASP A 40 -1.85 -1.70 -9.86
C ASP A 40 -0.52 -2.49 -9.84
N GLU A 41 0.19 -2.55 -10.95
CA GLU A 41 1.52 -3.19 -11.03
C GLU A 41 2.52 -2.59 -10.04
N LYS A 42 2.52 -1.26 -9.86
CA LYS A 42 3.38 -0.59 -8.87
C LYS A 42 2.99 -0.95 -7.44
N LEU A 43 1.69 -1.03 -7.14
CA LEU A 43 1.16 -1.42 -5.84
C LEU A 43 1.52 -2.87 -5.51
N VAL A 44 1.31 -3.79 -6.44
CA VAL A 44 1.74 -5.19 -6.32
C VAL A 44 3.25 -5.30 -6.11
N TYR A 45 4.04 -4.52 -6.84
CA TYR A 45 5.49 -4.48 -6.67
C TYR A 45 5.89 -3.99 -5.26
N LEU A 46 5.32 -2.88 -4.79
CA LEU A 46 5.55 -2.34 -3.46
C LEU A 46 5.19 -3.38 -2.38
N GLN A 47 4.03 -4.01 -2.51
CA GLN A 47 3.56 -5.04 -1.58
C GLN A 47 4.49 -6.26 -1.56
N ASN A 48 5.02 -6.68 -2.71
CA ASN A 48 5.99 -7.78 -2.77
C ASN A 48 7.29 -7.45 -2.02
N ILE A 49 7.77 -6.21 -2.08
CA ILE A 49 8.94 -5.80 -1.28
C ILE A 49 8.61 -5.90 0.21
N TYR A 50 7.43 -5.43 0.63
CA TYR A 50 7.01 -5.51 2.04
C TYR A 50 6.83 -6.95 2.52
N ASN A 51 6.19 -7.81 1.72
CA ASN A 51 6.00 -9.24 2.03
C ASN A 51 7.34 -9.95 2.27
N ASN A 52 8.37 -9.56 1.51
CA ASN A 52 9.71 -10.13 1.66
C ASN A 52 10.39 -9.76 2.99
N LEU A 53 9.85 -8.83 3.78
CA LEU A 53 10.34 -8.53 5.13
C LEU A 53 9.88 -9.54 6.18
N PHE A 54 9.08 -10.53 5.78
CA PHE A 54 8.57 -11.57 6.65
C PHE A 54 9.09 -12.94 6.21
N ILE A 55 9.39 -13.77 7.19
CA ILE A 55 9.56 -15.22 7.04
C ILE A 55 8.20 -15.81 7.39
N ASP A 56 7.65 -16.62 6.49
CA ASP A 56 6.38 -17.33 6.68
C ASP A 56 6.56 -18.75 6.17
N THR A 57 6.73 -19.68 7.10
CA THR A 57 6.94 -21.11 6.87
C THR A 57 5.96 -21.89 7.76
N GLU A 58 5.86 -23.20 7.58
CA GLU A 58 4.99 -24.05 8.41
C GLU A 58 5.35 -24.03 9.91
N ILE A 59 6.57 -23.61 10.26
CA ILE A 59 7.12 -23.65 11.63
C ILE A 59 7.28 -22.26 12.27
N GLU A 60 7.42 -21.20 11.48
CA GLU A 60 7.63 -19.85 12.00
C GLU A 60 7.00 -18.78 11.10
N PHE A 61 6.45 -17.76 11.76
CA PHE A 61 6.11 -16.48 11.17
C PHE A 61 6.87 -15.38 11.91
N LYS A 62 7.71 -14.62 11.19
CA LYS A 62 8.61 -13.63 11.80
C LYS A 62 8.86 -12.44 10.89
N TYR A 63 8.86 -11.23 11.45
CA TYR A 63 9.43 -10.06 10.79
C TYR A 63 10.96 -10.13 10.82
N ARG A 64 11.59 -10.27 9.65
CA ARG A 64 13.06 -10.26 9.50
C ARG A 64 13.62 -8.86 9.24
N GLY A 65 12.77 -7.91 8.84
CA GLY A 65 13.20 -6.56 8.48
C GLY A 65 13.99 -6.50 7.16
N PHE A 66 14.67 -5.37 6.94
CA PHE A 66 15.49 -5.13 5.76
C PHE A 66 16.89 -5.73 5.92
N ASN A 67 17.49 -6.21 4.83
CA ASN A 67 18.87 -6.69 4.86
C ASN A 67 19.86 -5.53 4.98
N ASP A 68 19.54 -4.38 4.38
CA ASP A 68 20.33 -3.16 4.43
C ASP A 68 19.46 -1.90 4.25
N GLU A 69 20.07 -0.73 4.45
CA GLU A 69 19.39 0.57 4.30
C GLU A 69 19.01 0.90 2.84
N VAL A 70 19.66 0.29 1.85
CA VAL A 70 19.35 0.52 0.42
C VAL A 70 17.99 -0.11 0.08
N GLU A 71 17.73 -1.31 0.55
CA GLU A 71 16.41 -1.97 0.39
C GLU A 71 15.29 -1.15 1.04
N LYS A 72 15.54 -0.63 2.24
CA LYS A 72 14.59 0.22 2.97
C LYS A 72 14.29 1.50 2.22
N GLU A 73 15.33 2.22 1.77
CA GLU A 73 15.15 3.45 1.00
C GLU A 73 14.45 3.20 -0.34
N LYS A 74 14.68 2.04 -0.97
CA LYS A 74 13.96 1.65 -2.18
C LYS A 74 12.46 1.50 -1.93
N LEU A 75 12.06 0.81 -0.85
CA LEU A 75 10.64 0.68 -0.48
C LEU A 75 10.03 2.06 -0.19
N LEU A 76 10.70 2.90 0.60
CA LEU A 76 10.24 4.25 0.93
C LEU A 76 10.12 5.14 -0.30
N HIS A 77 11.03 5.01 -1.26
CA HIS A 77 11.00 5.76 -2.51
C HIS A 77 9.78 5.39 -3.36
N GLU A 78 9.53 4.09 -3.55
CA GLU A 78 8.38 3.61 -4.31
C GLU A 78 7.06 3.95 -3.60
N PHE A 79 7.00 3.81 -2.28
CA PHE A 79 5.84 4.23 -1.48
C PHE A 79 5.50 5.71 -1.72
N ARG A 80 6.48 6.60 -1.63
CA ARG A 80 6.28 8.05 -1.84
C ARG A 80 5.85 8.38 -3.27
N LYS A 81 6.32 7.63 -4.27
CA LYS A 81 5.89 7.80 -5.67
C LYS A 81 4.42 7.45 -5.85
N ILE A 82 4.03 6.27 -5.38
CA ILE A 82 2.65 5.78 -5.45
C ILE A 82 1.71 6.71 -4.68
N GLN A 83 2.11 7.14 -3.48
CA GLN A 83 1.37 8.12 -2.70
C GLN A 83 1.06 9.39 -3.52
N LYS A 84 2.08 10.01 -4.13
CA LYS A 84 1.89 11.23 -4.92
C LYS A 84 0.98 11.00 -6.12
N GLU A 85 1.07 9.82 -6.73
CA GLU A 85 0.22 9.43 -7.85
C GLU A 85 -1.24 9.28 -7.41
N LEU A 86 -1.51 8.61 -6.28
CA LEU A 86 -2.83 8.50 -5.67
C LEU A 86 -3.40 9.87 -5.29
N GLU A 87 -2.61 10.71 -4.60
CA GLU A 87 -3.00 12.08 -4.23
C GLU A 87 -3.38 12.91 -5.45
N GLY A 88 -2.62 12.80 -6.55
CA GLY A 88 -2.90 13.50 -7.80
C GLY A 88 -4.18 13.01 -8.47
N LYS A 89 -4.38 11.69 -8.54
CA LYS A 89 -5.53 11.06 -9.19
C LYS A 89 -6.84 11.19 -8.41
N LEU A 90 -6.77 11.27 -7.07
CA LEU A 90 -7.94 11.22 -6.19
C LEU A 90 -8.27 12.54 -5.48
N LYS A 91 -7.48 13.61 -5.70
CA LYS A 91 -7.49 14.91 -5.00
C LYS A 91 -8.85 15.51 -4.61
N ASN A 92 -9.89 15.24 -5.41
CA ASN A 92 -11.21 15.86 -5.24
C ASN A 92 -12.29 14.93 -4.65
N LYS A 93 -12.00 13.63 -4.53
CA LYS A 93 -12.97 12.61 -4.12
C LYS A 93 -12.60 11.93 -2.82
N TYR A 94 -11.31 11.70 -2.62
CA TYR A 94 -10.81 10.99 -1.45
C TYR A 94 -9.74 11.80 -0.73
N LYS A 95 -9.72 11.64 0.58
CA LYS A 95 -8.55 11.97 1.38
C LYS A 95 -7.56 10.82 1.26
N VAL A 96 -6.38 11.06 0.70
CA VAL A 96 -5.32 10.04 0.73
C VAL A 96 -4.59 10.12 2.07
N VAL A 97 -4.51 8.99 2.78
CA VAL A 97 -3.84 8.88 4.09
C VAL A 97 -2.78 7.82 4.04
N ASN A 98 -1.61 8.14 4.58
CA ASN A 98 -0.49 7.20 4.62
C ASN A 98 -0.41 6.56 5.99
N LYS A 99 -0.34 5.24 6.00
CA LYS A 99 0.10 4.49 7.18
C LYS A 99 1.30 3.67 6.80
N VAL A 100 2.47 4.16 7.20
CA VAL A 100 3.73 3.48 7.04
C VAL A 100 4.08 2.90 8.41
N LEU A 101 3.94 1.58 8.57
CA LEU A 101 4.40 0.83 9.74
C LEU A 101 5.52 -0.10 9.28
N ILE A 102 6.76 0.42 9.27
CA ILE A 102 8.00 -0.30 8.90
C ILE A 102 9.12 0.07 9.86
#